data_AF-A0A847CDL5-F1
#
_entry.id   AF-A0A847CDL5-F1
#
_cell.length_a   1.000
_cell.length_b   1.000
_cell.length_c   1.000
_cell.angle_alpha   90.00
_cell.angle_beta   90.00
_cell.angle_gamma   90.00
#
_symmetry.space_group_name_H-M   'P 1'
#
loop_
_entity.id
_entity.type
_entity.pdbx_description
1 polymer ?
#
loop_
_entity_poly.entity_id
_entity_poly.type
_entity_poly.pdbx_seq_one_letter_code
_entity_poly.pdbx_strand_id
1 'polypeptide(L)'
;MGIILEINGFKYFAPLSSFKPKHKRLCETIDFIKVGIYAVINLNNMFPAPLNLCKAVQIENIKNEHYRNLVRAKYRIIKQKTEQIVNNAKDVYNHKMINDGKSKLSQRCNDFRNLELKCKEYSDKKK
;
A
#
# COMPACT_ATOMS: atom_id res chain seq x y z
N MET A 1 6.26 7.37 0.86
CA MET A 1 5.84 6.68 2.10
C MET A 1 4.77 5.67 1.74
N GLY A 2 4.62 4.62 2.53
CA GLY A 2 3.61 3.58 2.31
C GLY A 2 3.38 2.78 3.57
N ILE A 3 2.52 1.78 3.46
CA ILE A 3 2.16 0.86 4.54
C ILE A 3 2.78 -0.49 4.21
N ILE A 4 3.42 -1.10 5.21
CA ILE A 4 3.87 -2.48 5.12
C ILE A 4 2.74 -3.40 5.57
N LEU A 5 2.46 -4.41 4.74
CA LEU A 5 1.45 -5.44 4.93
C LEU A 5 2.13 -6.81 4.80
N GLU A 6 1.53 -7.84 5.39
CA GLU A 6 2.02 -9.21 5.22
C GLU A 6 0.95 -10.06 4.56
N ILE A 7 1.31 -10.66 3.42
CA ILE A 7 0.42 -11.49 2.61
C ILE A 7 1.22 -12.70 2.16
N ASN A 8 0.77 -13.91 2.50
CA ASN A 8 1.40 -15.19 2.12
C ASN A 8 2.91 -15.27 2.39
N GLY A 9 3.37 -14.72 3.52
CA GLY A 9 4.78 -14.71 3.92
C GLY A 9 5.64 -13.65 3.20
N PHE A 10 5.06 -12.86 2.29
CA PHE A 10 5.71 -11.69 1.71
C PHE A 10 5.33 -10.41 2.45
N LYS A 11 6.31 -9.51 2.58
CA LYS A 11 6.09 -8.14 3.03
C LYS A 11 5.75 -7.28 1.82
N TYR A 12 4.52 -6.80 1.76
CA TYR A 12 4.00 -5.93 0.73
C TYR A 12 4.09 -4.47 1.15
N PHE A 13 4.47 -3.61 0.22
CA PHE A 13 4.41 -2.16 0.37
C PHE A 13 3.24 -1.60 -0.42
N ALA A 14 2.28 -0.99 0.28
CA ALA A 14 1.17 -0.27 -0.32
C ALA A 14 1.50 1.24 -0.39
N PRO A 15 1.58 1.85 -1.59
CA PRO A 15 1.98 3.25 -1.71
C PRO A 15 0.90 4.22 -1.22
N LEU A 16 1.33 5.24 -0.45
CA LEU A 16 0.51 6.40 -0.12
C LEU A 16 0.72 7.48 -1.18
N SER A 17 -0.37 7.95 -1.78
CA SER A 17 -0.38 9.09 -2.69
C SER A 17 -1.05 10.30 -2.04
N SER A 18 -0.53 11.50 -2.29
CA SER A 18 -1.17 12.73 -1.81
C SER A 18 -2.60 12.86 -2.32
N PHE A 19 -3.48 13.41 -1.48
CA PHE A 19 -4.83 13.69 -1.89
C PHE A 19 -4.85 14.77 -3.00
N LYS A 20 -5.69 14.57 -4.02
CA LYS A 20 -5.81 15.46 -5.19
C LYS A 20 -7.29 15.82 -5.40
N PRO A 21 -7.61 16.93 -6.09
CA PRO A 21 -9.00 17.34 -6.32
C PRO A 21 -9.89 16.24 -6.92
N LYS A 22 -9.34 15.42 -7.83
CA LYS A 22 -10.06 14.27 -8.40
C LYS A 22 -10.55 13.27 -7.36
N HIS A 23 -9.83 13.07 -6.25
CA HIS A 23 -10.18 12.13 -5.19
C HIS A 23 -11.40 12.60 -4.37
N LYS A 24 -11.80 13.86 -4.46
CA LYS A 24 -13.06 14.32 -3.84
C LYS A 24 -14.26 13.59 -4.44
N ARG A 25 -14.23 13.36 -5.75
CA ARG A 25 -15.33 12.72 -6.51
C ARG A 25 -15.25 11.20 -6.57
N LEU A 26 -14.08 10.60 -6.35
CA LEU A 26 -13.92 9.14 -6.37
C LEU A 26 -14.48 8.52 -5.09
N CYS A 27 -15.28 7.45 -5.21
CA CYS A 27 -15.68 6.65 -4.06
C CYS A 27 -14.53 5.73 -3.61
N GLU A 28 -14.49 5.41 -2.31
CA GLU A 28 -13.62 4.33 -1.83
C GLU A 28 -14.08 3.00 -2.43
N THR A 29 -13.13 2.16 -2.80
CA THR A 29 -13.36 0.79 -3.28
C THR A 29 -12.45 -0.16 -2.49
N ILE A 30 -12.60 -1.46 -2.70
CA ILE A 30 -11.77 -2.45 -2.01
C ILE A 30 -10.26 -2.17 -2.19
N ASP A 31 -9.85 -1.70 -3.36
CA ASP A 31 -8.46 -1.39 -3.68
C ASP A 31 -8.05 0.07 -3.52
N PHE A 32 -8.99 0.98 -3.24
CA PHE A 32 -8.74 2.42 -3.13
C PHE A 32 -9.33 2.98 -1.85
N ILE A 33 -8.45 3.34 -0.91
CA ILE A 33 -8.82 3.79 0.44
C ILE A 33 -8.37 5.23 0.63
N LYS A 34 -9.27 6.11 1.09
CA LYS A 34 -8.98 7.49 1.47
C LYS A 34 -8.48 7.55 2.92
N VAL A 35 -7.43 8.34 3.12
CA VAL A 35 -6.91 8.71 4.44
C VAL A 35 -7.27 10.16 4.69
N GLY A 36 -8.55 10.38 5.01
CA GLY A 36 -9.15 11.72 5.08
C GLY A 36 -8.94 12.51 3.78
N ILE A 37 -8.59 13.79 3.92
CA ILE A 37 -8.21 14.67 2.81
C ILE A 37 -6.68 14.78 2.62
N TYR A 38 -5.91 13.88 3.25
CA TYR A 38 -4.45 13.98 3.30
C TYR A 38 -3.75 13.07 2.31
N ALA A 39 -4.28 11.86 2.13
CA ALA A 39 -3.71 10.85 1.24
C ALA A 39 -4.75 9.84 0.78
N VAL A 40 -4.33 8.98 -0.14
CA VAL A 40 -5.03 7.79 -0.59
C VAL A 40 -4.06 6.61 -0.62
N ILE A 41 -4.56 5.40 -0.39
CA ILE A 41 -3.82 4.14 -0.47
C ILE A 41 -4.37 3.40 -1.70
N ASN A 42 -3.46 2.96 -2.57
CA ASN A 42 -3.80 2.18 -3.76
C ASN A 42 -3.28 0.75 -3.57
N LEU A 43 -4.15 -0.14 -3.11
CA LEU A 43 -3.80 -1.54 -2.86
C LEU A 43 -3.61 -2.32 -4.17
N ASN A 44 -4.26 -1.91 -5.26
CA ASN A 44 -3.99 -2.49 -6.59
C ASN A 44 -2.53 -2.27 -7.03
N ASN A 45 -1.88 -1.22 -6.53
CA ASN A 45 -0.49 -0.88 -6.83
C ASN A 45 0.49 -1.34 -5.75
N MET A 46 0.09 -2.20 -4.81
CA MET A 46 1.04 -2.75 -3.84
C MET A 46 2.07 -3.66 -4.52
N PHE A 47 3.21 -3.83 -3.88
CA PHE A 47 4.28 -4.69 -4.39
C PHE A 47 5.08 -5.32 -3.24
N PRO A 48 5.59 -6.55 -3.39
CA PRO A 48 6.48 -7.16 -2.41
C PRO A 48 7.81 -6.41 -2.37
N ALA A 49 8.32 -6.15 -1.17
CA ALA A 49 9.59 -5.48 -0.95
C ALA A 49 10.31 -6.05 0.29
N PRO A 50 11.61 -6.38 0.20
CA PRO A 50 12.40 -6.77 1.36
C PRO A 50 12.46 -5.65 2.40
N LEU A 51 12.26 -5.97 3.68
CA LEU A 51 12.24 -4.97 4.75
C LEU A 51 13.57 -4.23 4.93
N ASN A 52 14.70 -4.85 4.59
CA ASN A 52 16.01 -4.23 4.64
C ASN A 52 16.18 -3.07 3.63
N LEU A 53 15.31 -2.96 2.61
CA LEU A 53 15.27 -1.82 1.70
C LEU A 53 14.35 -0.70 2.19
N CYS A 54 13.55 -0.96 3.23
CA CYS A 54 12.59 -0.03 3.77
C CYS A 54 13.18 0.75 4.94
N LYS A 55 12.97 2.07 4.96
CA LYS A 55 13.30 2.91 6.11
C LYS A 55 12.02 3.28 6.86
N ALA A 56 11.97 2.92 8.15
CA ALA A 56 10.88 3.32 9.03
C ALA A 56 10.83 4.85 9.15
N VAL A 57 9.61 5.41 9.07
CA VAL A 57 9.38 6.85 9.23
C VAL A 57 9.36 7.16 10.72
N GLN A 58 10.42 7.80 11.21
CA GLN A 58 10.50 8.32 12.57
C GLN A 58 9.83 9.71 12.62
N ILE A 59 8.54 9.75 12.99
CA ILE A 59 7.72 10.99 12.95
C ILE A 59 8.34 12.09 13.82
N GLU A 60 8.91 11.73 14.96
CA GLU A 60 9.51 12.69 15.91
C GLU A 60 10.78 13.36 15.36
N ASN A 61 11.46 12.72 14.41
CA ASN A 61 12.66 13.27 13.79
C ASN A 61 12.35 14.24 12.63
N ILE A 62 11.08 14.48 12.32
CA ILE A 62 10.67 15.42 11.27
C ILE A 62 10.78 16.85 11.79
N LYS A 63 11.76 17.61 11.27
CA LYS A 63 12.01 19.01 11.67
C LYS A 63 10.87 19.95 11.26
N ASN A 64 10.35 19.82 10.03
CA ASN A 64 9.26 20.67 9.54
C ASN A 64 7.95 20.32 10.25
N GLU A 65 7.44 21.25 11.05
CA GLU A 65 6.26 21.04 11.88
C GLU A 65 4.98 20.77 11.08
N HIS A 66 4.73 21.53 10.00
CA HIS A 66 3.57 21.32 9.15
C HIS A 66 3.58 19.92 8.53
N TYR A 67 4.73 19.48 8.03
CA TYR A 67 4.89 18.14 7.47
C TYR A 67 4.74 17.06 8.56
N ARG A 68 5.30 17.28 9.75
CA ARG A 68 5.14 16.35 10.90
C ARG A 68 3.66 16.18 11.28
N ASN A 69 2.92 17.28 11.38
CA ASN A 69 1.49 17.27 11.68
C ASN A 69 0.68 16.56 10.59
N LEU A 70 1.04 16.76 9.31
CA LEU A 70 0.45 16.02 8.19
C LEU A 70 0.69 14.51 8.30
N VAL A 71 1.90 14.08 8.66
CA VAL A 71 2.23 12.66 8.82
C VAL A 71 1.48 12.06 10.03
N ARG A 72 1.39 12.77 11.15
CA ARG A 72 0.60 12.35 12.33
C ARG A 72 -0.88 12.17 11.99
N ALA A 73 -1.48 13.12 11.27
CA ALA A 73 -2.88 13.04 10.86
C ALA A 73 -3.14 11.82 9.95
N LYS A 74 -2.24 11.56 8.98
CA LYS A 74 -2.29 10.35 8.14
C LYS A 74 -2.18 9.09 9.00
N TYR A 75 -1.19 9.02 9.88
CA TYR A 75 -0.95 7.86 10.75
C TYR A 75 -2.16 7.53 11.62
N ARG A 76 -2.78 8.53 12.26
CA ARG A 76 -3.98 8.33 13.10
C ARG A 76 -5.12 7.67 12.33
N ILE A 77 -5.41 8.16 11.13
CA ILE A 77 -6.51 7.64 10.30
C ILE A 77 -6.16 6.23 9.78
N ILE A 78 -4.92 6.00 9.34
CA ILE A 78 -4.45 4.68 8.92
C ILE A 78 -4.60 3.68 10.06
N LYS A 79 -4.21 4.07 11.29
CA LYS A 79 -4.31 3.21 12.47
C LYS A 79 -5.76 2.80 12.74
N GLN A 80 -6.71 3.73 12.63
CA GLN A 80 -8.15 3.44 12.77
C GLN A 80 -8.68 2.51 11.67
N LYS A 81 -8.15 2.60 10.45
CA LYS A 81 -8.54 1.76 9.30
C LYS A 81 -7.68 0.49 9.15
N THR A 82 -6.86 0.12 10.13
CA THR A 82 -5.85 -0.96 9.98
C THR A 82 -6.50 -2.27 9.53
N GLU A 83 -7.55 -2.70 10.20
CA GLU A 83 -8.24 -3.96 9.89
C GLU A 83 -8.82 -3.96 8.48
N GLN A 84 -9.51 -2.88 8.08
CA GLN A 84 -10.01 -2.69 6.73
C GLN A 84 -8.88 -2.77 5.69
N ILE A 85 -7.77 -2.07 5.91
CA ILE A 85 -6.64 -2.06 4.97
C ILE A 85 -6.05 -3.47 4.82
N VAL A 86 -5.87 -4.20 5.92
CA VAL A 86 -5.31 -5.56 5.90
C VAL A 86 -6.25 -6.53 5.19
N ASN A 87 -7.54 -6.51 5.50
CA ASN A 87 -8.53 -7.40 4.89
C ASN A 87 -8.67 -7.10 3.39
N ASN A 88 -8.84 -5.83 3.04
CA ASN A 88 -8.91 -5.40 1.64
C ASN A 88 -7.66 -5.80 0.85
N ALA A 89 -6.47 -5.71 1.44
CA ALA A 89 -5.24 -6.07 0.74
C ALA A 89 -5.18 -7.58 0.43
N LYS A 90 -5.60 -8.42 1.39
CA LYS A 90 -5.74 -9.87 1.19
C LYS A 90 -6.76 -10.17 0.09
N ASP A 91 -7.91 -9.51 0.12
CA ASP A 91 -8.96 -9.71 -0.88
C ASP A 91 -8.52 -9.28 -2.29
N VAL A 92 -7.86 -8.12 -2.40
CA VAL A 92 -7.29 -7.64 -3.67
C VAL A 92 -6.23 -8.60 -4.20
N TYR A 93 -5.36 -9.10 -3.33
CA TYR A 93 -4.36 -10.10 -3.70
C TYR A 93 -5.02 -11.39 -4.21
N ASN A 94 -5.92 -11.99 -3.41
CA ASN A 94 -6.60 -13.23 -3.75
C ASN A 94 -7.40 -13.10 -5.04
N HIS A 95 -8.10 -11.97 -5.19
CA HIS A 95 -8.86 -11.67 -6.40
C HIS A 95 -7.95 -11.56 -7.63
N LYS A 96 -6.78 -10.92 -7.52
CA LYS A 96 -5.80 -10.89 -8.62
C LYS A 96 -5.27 -12.29 -8.94
N MET A 97 -5.03 -13.14 -7.96
CA MET A 97 -4.54 -14.51 -8.19
C MET A 97 -5.55 -15.39 -8.93
N ILE A 98 -6.85 -15.25 -8.65
CA ILE A 98 -7.92 -16.09 -9.20
C ILE A 98 -8.43 -15.54 -10.55
N ASN A 99 -8.62 -14.23 -10.63
CA ASN A 99 -9.32 -13.57 -11.74
C ASN A 99 -8.36 -12.83 -12.68
N ASP A 100 -7.10 -13.21 -12.76
CA ASP A 100 -6.10 -12.47 -13.54
C ASP A 100 -6.55 -12.28 -15.00
N GLY A 101 -6.52 -11.03 -15.47
CA GLY A 101 -7.01 -10.62 -16.79
C GLY A 101 -8.54 -10.67 -17.00
N LYS A 102 -9.31 -11.32 -16.09
CA LYS A 102 -10.75 -11.59 -16.25
C LYS A 102 -11.67 -10.51 -15.64
N SER A 103 -11.12 -9.58 -14.87
CA SER A 103 -11.91 -8.56 -14.16
C SER A 103 -11.26 -7.18 -14.27
N LYS A 104 -12.07 -6.12 -14.20
CA LYS A 104 -11.56 -4.74 -14.20
C LYS A 104 -10.59 -4.47 -13.05
N LEU A 105 -10.82 -5.10 -11.88
CA LEU A 105 -9.93 -4.98 -10.72
C LEU A 105 -8.60 -5.68 -10.98
N SER A 106 -8.61 -6.94 -11.42
CA SER A 106 -7.36 -7.69 -11.66
C SER A 106 -6.52 -7.09 -12.79
N GLN A 107 -7.15 -6.52 -13.82
CA GLN A 107 -6.47 -5.86 -14.94
C GLN A 107 -5.73 -4.58 -14.51
N ARG A 108 -6.21 -3.87 -13.48
CA ARG A 108 -5.54 -2.66 -12.95
C ARG A 108 -4.62 -2.94 -11.76
N CYS A 109 -4.57 -4.17 -11.25
CA CYS A 109 -3.62 -4.57 -10.23
C CYS A 109 -2.25 -4.86 -10.86
N ASN A 110 -1.19 -4.56 -10.12
CA ASN A 110 0.14 -5.05 -10.44
C ASN A 110 0.15 -6.59 -10.58
N ASP A 111 1.07 -7.11 -11.38
CA ASP A 111 1.34 -8.55 -11.45
C ASP A 111 2.08 -9.00 -10.18
N PHE A 112 1.31 -9.28 -9.13
CA PHE A 112 1.84 -9.68 -7.83
C PHE A 112 2.71 -10.94 -7.92
N ARG A 113 2.34 -11.92 -8.76
CA ARG A 113 3.10 -13.17 -8.91
C ARG A 113 4.48 -12.91 -9.51
N ASN A 114 4.55 -12.11 -10.57
CA ASN A 114 5.82 -11.74 -11.18
C ASN A 114 6.68 -10.91 -10.21
N LEU A 115 6.07 -9.95 -9.52
CA LEU A 115 6.80 -9.14 -8.54
C LEU A 115 7.34 -9.97 -7.37
N GLU A 116 6.62 -10.99 -6.91
CA GLU A 116 7.09 -11.91 -5.87
C GLU A 116 8.31 -12.72 -6.32
N LEU A 117 8.29 -13.22 -7.57
CA LEU A 117 9.43 -13.89 -8.18
C LEU A 117 10.65 -12.95 -8.24
N LYS A 118 10.46 -11.72 -8.72
CA LYS A 118 11.54 -10.72 -8.78
C LYS A 118 12.05 -10.30 -7.41
N CYS A 119 11.18 -10.21 -6.42
CA CYS A 119 11.55 -9.92 -5.03
C CYS A 119 12.45 -11.03 -4.44
N LYS A 120 12.15 -12.30 -4.74
CA LYS A 120 12.99 -13.45 -4.37
C LYS A 120 14.34 -13.41 -5.08
N GLU A 121 14.34 -13.29 -6.41
CA GLU A 121 15.57 -13.17 -7.21
C GLU A 121 16.51 -12.06 -6.70
N TYR A 122 15.96 -10.92 -6.31
CA TYR A 122 16.74 -9.81 -5.75
C TYR A 122 17.34 -10.14 -4.39
N SER A 123 16.59 -10.85 -3.54
CA SER A 123 17.01 -11.22 -2.19
C SER A 123 18.11 -12.29 -2.21
N ASP A 124 18.02 -13.24 -3.14
CA ASP A 124 19.01 -14.30 -3.30
C ASP A 124 20.35 -13.78 -3.83
N LYS A 125 20.35 -12.77 -4.71
CA LYS A 125 21.58 -12.11 -5.19
C LYS A 125 22.32 -11.29 -4.13
N LYS A 126 21.70 -11.05 -2.97
CA LYS A 126 22.28 -10.30 -1.85
C LYS A 126 22.79 -11.19 -0.71
N LYS A 127 22.61 -12.52 -0.81
CA LYS A 127 23.32 -13.49 0.02
C LYS A 127 24.70 -13.76 -0.57
#